data_AF-A0A2W4LJI7-F1
#
_entry.id   AF-A0A2W4LJI7-F1
#
_cell.length_a   1.000
_cell.length_b   1.000
_cell.length_c   1.000
_cell.angle_alpha   90.00
_cell.angle_beta   90.00
_cell.angle_gamma   90.00
#
_symmetry.space_group_name_H-M   'P 1'
#
loop_
_entity.id
_entity.type
_entity.pdbx_description
1 polymer ?
#
loop_
_entity_poly.entity_id
_entity_poly.type
_entity_poly.pdbx_seq_one_letter_code
_entity_poly.pdbx_strand_id
1 'polypeptide(L)'
;MKVPLSWLKEYFDEPLDPDEIGERLTLAGIEVELVQPLGAFDPRVRVGRITALEPVGRSTLLTVEADRTRRVITNAPELAVGQSVAVALPGATLFAGTELELREVEAAELYGHLSEGVLASAADLGVGTDATRAVTFGPEVPVGASVREHVTLGEGARADYVLHLAILPNIARCQSMRGVAREVAALLRKTLKPIDEPSPLPAAAGLSPTITATDACTSLSVLFIENVRVTESPEWIRRRLTLAGMSPINNVVDASNYVMLELGQPTHPYDADRLPSHDLGVRRSRAGERLHTLHDPVEEPARELPESVPVIVSDDIPVAVAAVVGGRATAIYPETRGVVTETGALEGVKI
;
A
#
# COMPACT_ATOMS: atom_id res chain seq x y z
N MET A 1 6.53 -10.05 -1.91
CA MET A 1 5.08 -9.75 -1.88
C MET A 1 4.70 -9.37 -0.45
N LYS A 2 3.98 -8.27 -0.25
CA LYS A 2 3.51 -7.85 1.08
C LYS A 2 2.03 -8.19 1.24
N VAL A 3 1.69 -8.89 2.32
CA VAL A 3 0.35 -9.46 2.55
C VAL A 3 -0.21 -8.91 3.86
N PRO A 4 -1.06 -7.86 3.81
CA PRO A 4 -1.73 -7.35 5.00
C PRO A 4 -2.72 -8.38 5.56
N LEU A 5 -2.59 -8.73 6.84
CA LEU A 5 -3.39 -9.74 7.51
C LEU A 5 -4.87 -9.32 7.59
N SER A 6 -5.15 -8.05 7.84
CA SER A 6 -6.54 -7.54 7.84
C SER A 6 -7.27 -7.82 6.53
N TRP A 7 -6.59 -7.70 5.39
CA TRP A 7 -7.14 -8.03 4.08
C TRP A 7 -7.22 -9.53 3.86
N LEU A 8 -6.17 -10.28 4.20
CA LEU A 8 -6.15 -11.74 4.08
C LEU A 8 -7.29 -12.40 4.88
N LYS A 9 -7.61 -11.88 6.07
CA LYS A 9 -8.68 -12.38 6.93
C LYS A 9 -10.06 -12.32 6.28
N GLU A 10 -10.30 -11.40 5.35
CA GLU A 10 -11.60 -11.27 4.69
C GLU A 10 -11.95 -12.47 3.82
N TYR A 11 -10.96 -13.29 3.45
CA TYR A 11 -11.14 -14.53 2.69
C TYR A 11 -11.58 -15.72 3.54
N PHE A 12 -11.71 -15.57 4.86
CA PHE A 12 -12.00 -16.64 5.82
C PHE A 12 -13.07 -16.19 6.81
N ASP A 13 -13.80 -17.14 7.40
CA ASP A 13 -14.71 -16.87 8.53
C ASP A 13 -14.03 -17.20 9.87
N GLU A 14 -13.06 -18.11 9.84
CA GLU A 14 -12.27 -18.49 11.01
C GLU A 14 -11.12 -17.49 11.26
N PRO A 15 -10.75 -17.25 12.53
CA PRO A 15 -9.64 -16.38 12.86
C PRO A 15 -8.32 -16.91 12.28
N LEU A 16 -7.44 -15.98 11.91
CA LEU A 16 -6.10 -16.26 11.41
C LEU A 16 -5.05 -15.73 12.40
N ASP A 17 -4.12 -16.60 12.76
CA ASP A 17 -2.92 -16.28 13.53
C ASP A 17 -1.76 -15.98 12.55
N PRO A 18 -1.19 -14.77 12.57
CA PRO A 18 -0.11 -14.40 11.65
C PRO A 18 1.16 -15.25 11.82
N ASP A 19 1.49 -15.67 13.05
CA ASP A 19 2.71 -16.44 13.31
C ASP A 19 2.56 -17.87 12.78
N GLU A 20 1.38 -18.49 13.01
CA GLU A 20 1.07 -19.81 12.45
C GLU A 20 1.09 -19.76 10.90
N ILE A 21 0.52 -18.72 10.30
CA ILE A 21 0.56 -18.56 8.84
C ILE A 21 2.01 -18.47 8.34
N GLY A 22 2.83 -17.64 8.99
CA GLY A 22 4.24 -17.46 8.63
C GLY A 22 5.03 -18.75 8.66
N GLU A 23 4.89 -19.51 9.75
CA GLU A 23 5.54 -20.82 9.91
C GLU A 23 5.09 -21.83 8.86
N ARG A 24 3.77 -21.96 8.65
CA ARG A 24 3.20 -22.97 7.74
C ARG A 24 3.53 -22.71 6.28
N LEU A 25 3.50 -21.44 5.85
CA LEU A 25 3.92 -21.05 4.51
C LEU A 25 5.40 -21.38 4.30
N THR A 26 6.25 -21.02 5.26
CA THR A 26 7.70 -21.26 5.17
C THR A 26 8.03 -22.75 5.11
N LEU A 27 7.41 -23.58 5.96
CA LEU A 27 7.55 -25.04 5.92
C LEU A 27 7.06 -25.66 4.60
N ALA A 28 6.13 -25.00 3.91
CA ALA A 28 5.63 -25.42 2.60
C ALA A 28 6.49 -24.92 1.41
N GLY A 29 7.58 -24.20 1.68
CA GLY A 29 8.46 -23.65 0.64
C GLY A 29 8.04 -22.28 0.10
N ILE A 30 7.13 -21.58 0.78
CA ILE A 30 6.78 -20.18 0.53
C ILE A 30 7.40 -19.36 1.67
N GLU A 31 8.64 -18.92 1.48
CA GLU A 31 9.40 -18.24 2.53
C GLU A 31 8.73 -16.93 2.95
N VAL A 32 8.42 -16.84 4.25
CA VAL A 32 7.98 -15.61 4.92
C VAL A 32 9.19 -15.02 5.62
N GLU A 33 9.78 -13.99 5.02
CA GLU A 33 10.97 -13.31 5.52
C GLU A 33 10.69 -12.59 6.84
N LEU A 34 9.49 -12.01 6.95
CA LEU A 34 9.09 -11.19 8.09
C LEU A 34 7.57 -11.21 8.27
N VAL A 35 7.13 -11.40 9.51
CA VAL A 35 5.77 -11.07 9.94
C VAL A 35 5.85 -9.72 10.65
N GLN A 36 5.58 -8.64 9.93
CA GLN A 36 5.74 -7.27 10.43
C GLN A 36 4.49 -6.86 11.22
N PRO A 37 4.55 -6.66 12.55
CA PRO A 37 3.46 -6.00 13.26
C PRO A 37 3.36 -4.54 12.81
N LEU A 38 2.14 -4.04 12.63
CA LEU A 38 1.83 -2.64 12.42
C LEU A 38 1.09 -2.13 13.64
N GLY A 39 1.62 -1.10 14.27
CA GLY A 39 1.16 -0.65 15.59
C GLY A 39 1.94 -1.27 16.74
N ALA A 40 2.97 -0.61 17.25
CA ALA A 40 3.57 -0.89 18.56
C ALA A 40 2.68 -0.28 19.67
N PHE A 41 1.47 -0.81 19.80
CA PHE A 41 0.49 -0.31 20.77
C PHE A 41 0.61 -1.06 22.10
N ASP A 42 1.78 -0.99 22.72
CA ASP A 42 1.93 -1.46 24.09
C ASP A 42 0.94 -0.70 24.99
N PRO A 43 0.19 -1.36 25.90
CA PRO A 43 -0.73 -0.70 26.83
C PRO A 43 -0.09 0.39 27.71
N ARG A 44 1.24 0.43 27.79
CA ARG A 44 2.04 1.47 28.45
C ARG A 44 2.29 2.68 27.56
N VAL A 45 1.87 2.68 26.30
CA VAL A 45 1.84 3.84 25.43
C VAL A 45 0.49 4.55 25.57
N ARG A 46 0.51 5.70 26.22
CA ARG A 46 -0.69 6.42 26.69
C ARG A 46 -0.76 7.84 26.16
N VAL A 47 -1.97 8.36 26.08
CA VAL A 47 -2.19 9.78 25.82
C VAL A 47 -1.77 10.55 27.07
N GLY A 48 -0.82 11.48 26.91
CA GLY A 48 -0.38 12.37 27.98
C GLY A 48 -0.63 13.83 27.63
N ARG A 49 -0.87 14.68 28.64
CA ARG A 49 -1.04 16.13 28.45
C ARG A 49 0.15 16.91 28.99
N ILE A 50 0.76 17.72 28.13
CA ILE A 50 1.91 18.55 28.49
C ILE A 50 1.45 19.66 29.44
N THR A 51 2.08 19.75 30.61
CA THR A 51 1.80 20.78 31.63
C THR A 51 2.91 21.82 31.76
N ALA A 52 4.14 21.48 31.40
CA ALA A 52 5.27 22.41 31.37
C ALA A 52 6.31 22.03 30.30
N LEU A 53 7.04 23.02 29.81
CA LEU A 53 8.13 22.88 28.85
C LEU A 53 9.32 23.75 29.30
N GLU A 54 10.50 23.16 29.41
CA GLU A 54 11.73 23.80 29.84
C GLU A 54 12.86 23.46 28.86
N PRO A 55 13.56 24.44 28.27
CA PRO A 55 14.68 24.16 27.37
C PRO A 55 15.87 23.59 28.16
N VAL A 56 16.43 22.48 27.69
CA VAL A 56 17.62 21.85 28.27
C VAL A 56 18.61 21.52 27.15
N GLY A 57 19.61 22.38 26.97
CA GLY A 57 20.59 22.24 25.89
C GLY A 57 19.94 22.38 24.50
N ARG A 58 20.02 21.31 23.69
CA ARG A 58 19.36 21.22 22.36
C ARG A 58 17.99 20.50 22.42
N SER A 59 17.58 20.08 23.60
CA SER A 59 16.37 19.30 23.84
C SER A 59 15.38 20.09 24.70
N THR A 60 14.18 19.54 24.86
CA THR A 60 13.17 20.08 25.77
C THR A 60 12.88 19.07 26.86
N LEU A 61 12.97 19.51 28.11
CA LEU A 61 12.42 18.80 29.26
C LEU A 61 10.96 19.19 29.39
N LEU A 62 10.06 18.21 29.29
CA LEU A 62 8.63 18.44 29.45
C LEU A 62 8.10 17.73 30.68
N THR A 63 7.11 18.35 31.32
CA THR A 63 6.28 17.68 32.32
C THR A 63 4.97 17.27 31.65
N VAL A 64 4.59 16.00 31.81
CA VAL A 64 3.39 15.41 31.21
C VAL A 64 2.58 14.65 32.25
N GLU A 65 1.28 14.87 32.22
CA GLU A 65 0.32 14.04 32.94
C GLU A 65 -0.05 12.86 32.05
N ALA A 66 0.24 11.63 32.46
CA ALA A 66 -0.14 10.41 31.77
C ALA A 66 -0.87 9.46 32.73
N ASP A 67 -0.18 8.45 33.28
CA ASP A 67 -0.65 7.66 34.43
C ASP A 67 -0.40 8.41 35.76
N ARG A 68 0.67 9.20 35.80
CA ARG A 68 1.04 10.17 36.83
C ARG A 68 1.82 11.31 36.17
N THR A 69 2.13 12.35 36.94
CA THR A 69 3.07 13.38 36.51
C THR A 69 4.44 12.76 36.25
N ARG A 70 4.96 12.94 35.04
CA ARG A 70 6.28 12.44 34.62
C ARG A 70 7.07 13.54 33.92
N ARG A 71 8.39 13.40 33.97
CA ARG A 71 9.31 14.25 33.21
C ARG A 71 9.89 13.45 32.05
N VAL A 72 9.85 14.02 30.85
CA VAL A 72 10.35 13.38 29.63
C VAL A 72 11.24 14.37 28.89
N ILE A 73 12.39 13.91 28.41
CA ILE A 73 13.25 14.70 27.52
C ILE A 73 12.98 14.29 26.07
N THR A 74 12.78 15.28 25.20
CA THR A 74 12.49 15.06 23.78
C THR A 74 13.16 16.08 22.89
N ASN A 75 13.36 15.70 21.62
CA ASN A 75 13.77 16.57 20.52
C ASN A 75 12.62 16.87 19.55
N ALA A 76 11.41 16.36 19.82
CA ALA A 76 10.26 16.60 18.95
C ALA A 76 9.99 18.12 18.85
N PRO A 77 9.86 18.66 17.63
CA PRO A 77 9.60 20.08 17.43
C PRO A 77 8.13 20.43 17.72
N GLU A 78 7.83 21.72 17.76
CA GLU A 78 6.45 22.25 17.76
C GLU A 78 5.56 21.77 18.93
N LEU A 79 6.17 21.58 20.11
CA LEU A 79 5.44 21.23 21.33
C LEU A 79 4.89 22.47 22.03
N ALA A 80 3.69 22.36 22.61
CA ALA A 80 3.05 23.41 23.38
C ALA A 80 2.43 22.90 24.69
N VAL A 81 2.39 23.77 25.72
CA VAL A 81 1.66 23.49 26.96
C VAL A 81 0.18 23.31 26.66
N GLY A 82 -0.44 22.28 27.24
CA GLY A 82 -1.83 21.89 27.02
C GLY A 82 -2.04 20.89 25.88
N GLN A 83 -1.01 20.64 25.05
CA GLN A 83 -1.08 19.67 23.96
C GLN A 83 -1.15 18.22 24.50
N SER A 84 -2.00 17.40 23.89
CA SER A 84 -2.06 15.97 24.13
C SER A 84 -1.14 15.23 23.16
N VAL A 85 -0.29 14.34 23.68
CA VAL A 85 0.76 13.63 22.94
C VAL A 85 0.81 12.14 23.29
N ALA A 86 1.38 11.31 22.42
CA ALA A 86 1.62 9.89 22.72
C ALA A 86 2.88 9.74 23.57
N VAL A 87 2.75 9.15 24.76
CA VAL A 87 3.85 8.94 25.71
C VAL A 87 4.03 7.45 25.92
N ALA A 88 5.19 6.92 25.55
CA ALA A 88 5.60 5.57 25.89
C ALA A 88 6.29 5.57 27.26
N LEU A 89 5.69 4.88 28.22
CA LEU A 89 6.20 4.78 29.59
C LEU A 89 7.32 3.73 29.69
N PRO A 90 8.16 3.76 30.75
CA PRO A 90 9.16 2.72 30.96
C PRO A 90 8.57 1.30 30.94
N GLY A 91 9.23 0.39 30.24
CA GLY A 91 8.76 -0.97 29.95
C GLY A 91 7.76 -1.07 28.79
N ALA A 92 7.43 0.04 28.11
CA ALA A 92 6.66 0.01 26.87
C ALA A 92 7.56 -0.43 25.71
N THR A 93 7.01 -1.19 24.77
CA THR A 93 7.72 -1.52 23.52
C THR A 93 7.34 -0.56 22.39
N LEU A 94 8.34 0.01 21.71
CA LEU A 94 8.21 0.85 20.52
C LEU A 94 9.11 0.32 19.39
N PHE A 95 8.89 0.77 18.15
CA PHE A 95 9.90 0.62 17.11
C PHE A 95 11.08 1.58 17.34
N ALA A 96 12.29 1.14 17.00
CA ALA A 96 13.51 1.93 16.99
C ALA A 96 13.59 2.73 15.68
N GLY A 97 12.83 3.83 15.61
CA GLY A 97 12.78 4.66 14.39
C GLY A 97 12.19 3.90 13.20
N THR A 98 12.79 4.03 12.03
CA THR A 98 12.31 3.39 10.79
C THR A 98 12.84 1.98 10.56
N GLU A 99 13.80 1.52 11.37
CA GLU A 99 14.53 0.26 11.15
C GLU A 99 13.79 -0.97 11.70
N LEU A 100 12.54 -0.82 12.14
CA LEU A 100 11.59 -1.90 12.47
C LEU A 100 12.04 -2.85 13.60
N GLU A 101 13.15 -2.57 14.28
CA GLU A 101 13.55 -3.26 15.51
C GLU A 101 12.70 -2.78 16.68
N LEU A 102 12.17 -3.71 17.48
CA LEU A 102 11.48 -3.35 18.71
C LEU A 102 12.49 -3.03 19.80
N ARG A 103 12.28 -1.90 20.48
CA ARG A 103 13.03 -1.48 21.67
C ARG A 103 12.09 -1.32 22.85
N GLU A 104 12.54 -1.77 24.01
CA GLU A 104 11.89 -1.42 25.27
C GLU A 104 12.28 0.02 25.65
N VAL A 105 11.31 0.79 26.13
CA VAL A 105 11.54 2.13 26.65
C VAL A 105 12.09 2.02 28.06
N GLU A 106 13.28 2.57 28.28
CA GLU A 106 13.89 2.65 29.61
C GLU A 106 13.83 4.08 30.15
N ALA A 107 13.83 4.22 31.48
CA ALA A 107 14.09 5.51 32.11
C ALA A 107 15.60 5.78 32.07
N ALA A 108 15.99 7.00 31.68
CA ALA A 108 17.40 7.35 31.52
C ALA A 108 17.69 8.74 32.11
N GLU A 109 18.89 8.91 32.67
CA GLU A 109 19.40 10.24 33.01
C GLU A 109 19.95 10.92 31.76
N LEU A 110 19.32 12.02 31.37
CA LEU A 110 19.68 12.83 30.22
C LEU A 110 19.82 14.29 30.66
N TYR A 111 20.95 14.91 30.31
CA TYR A 111 21.24 16.30 30.68
C TYR A 111 21.10 16.62 32.19
N GLY A 112 21.35 15.64 33.07
CA GLY A 112 21.21 15.80 34.52
C GLY A 112 19.77 15.68 35.05
N HIS A 113 18.83 15.29 34.20
CA HIS A 113 17.44 15.05 34.58
C HIS A 113 17.04 13.59 34.27
N LEU A 114 16.25 12.99 35.16
CA LEU A 114 15.63 11.70 34.89
C LEU A 114 14.49 11.86 33.88
N SER A 115 14.62 11.22 32.72
CA SER A 115 13.56 11.08 31.71
C SER A 115 12.83 9.76 31.91
N GLU A 116 11.56 9.83 32.31
CA GLU A 116 10.70 8.69 32.63
C GLU A 116 9.80 8.31 31.44
N GLY A 117 10.38 8.12 30.26
CA GLY A 117 9.67 7.72 29.05
C GLY A 117 10.16 8.43 27.79
N VAL A 118 9.42 8.24 26.70
CA VAL A 118 9.69 8.83 25.37
C VAL A 118 8.37 9.29 24.74
N LEU A 119 8.37 10.43 24.05
CA LEU A 119 7.24 10.79 23.19
C LEU A 119 7.29 9.96 21.90
N ALA A 120 6.20 9.25 21.59
CA ALA A 120 6.15 8.38 20.43
C ALA A 120 5.79 9.17 19.16
N SER A 121 6.61 9.01 18.13
CA SER A 121 6.34 9.46 16.76
C SER A 121 5.48 8.47 15.98
N ALA A 122 5.07 8.84 14.77
CA ALA A 122 4.33 7.92 13.90
C ALA A 122 5.19 6.69 13.52
N ALA A 123 6.50 6.88 13.36
CA ALA A 123 7.46 5.80 13.14
C ALA A 123 7.62 4.90 14.37
N ASP A 124 7.75 5.48 15.57
CA ASP A 124 7.87 4.70 16.82
C ASP A 124 6.64 3.81 17.05
N LEU A 125 5.44 4.31 16.70
CA LEU A 125 4.19 3.56 16.79
C LEU A 125 3.98 2.59 15.62
N GLY A 126 4.79 2.64 14.56
CA GLY A 126 4.63 1.80 13.37
C GLY A 126 3.35 2.12 12.58
N VAL A 127 2.94 3.39 12.60
CA VAL A 127 1.71 3.90 11.95
C VAL A 127 1.96 4.98 10.90
N GLY A 128 3.22 5.33 10.70
CA GLY A 128 3.70 6.25 9.66
C GLY A 128 5.21 6.24 9.60
N THR A 129 5.80 7.02 8.69
CA THR A 129 7.26 7.09 8.50
C THR A 129 7.89 8.30 9.19
N ASP A 130 7.09 9.23 9.72
CA ASP A 130 7.60 10.40 10.44
C ASP A 130 8.15 9.98 11.80
N ALA A 131 9.48 10.04 11.93
CA ALA A 131 10.22 9.80 13.17
C ALA A 131 10.57 11.09 13.93
N THR A 132 10.16 12.25 13.42
CA THR A 132 10.61 13.57 13.88
C THR A 132 9.60 14.24 14.80
N ARG A 133 8.30 14.04 14.56
CA ARG A 133 7.20 14.69 15.31
C ARG A 133 6.54 13.71 16.26
N ALA A 134 6.17 14.19 17.44
CA ALA A 134 5.33 13.42 18.35
C ALA A 134 3.92 13.29 17.78
N VAL A 135 3.28 12.14 17.99
CA VAL A 135 1.85 11.98 17.68
C VAL A 135 1.04 12.83 18.66
N THR A 136 0.08 13.59 18.13
CA THR A 136 -0.74 14.54 18.88
C THR A 136 -2.22 14.18 18.79
N PHE A 137 -3.00 14.61 19.79
CA PHE A 137 -4.42 14.31 19.89
C PHE A 137 -5.25 15.57 20.14
N GLY A 138 -6.53 15.53 19.76
CA GLY A 138 -7.47 16.58 20.08
C GLY A 138 -7.75 16.68 21.60
N PRO A 139 -8.26 17.84 22.06
CA PRO A 139 -8.52 18.09 23.48
C PRO A 139 -9.61 17.20 24.10
N GLU A 140 -10.42 16.54 23.28
CA GLU A 140 -11.46 15.59 23.68
C GLU A 140 -10.92 14.24 24.15
N VAL A 141 -9.67 13.89 23.81
CA VAL A 141 -9.07 12.62 24.19
C VAL A 141 -8.59 12.65 25.64
N PRO A 142 -9.07 11.76 26.52
CA PRO A 142 -8.73 11.81 27.93
C PRO A 142 -7.26 11.42 28.18
N VAL A 143 -6.66 12.07 29.18
CA VAL A 143 -5.33 11.70 29.68
C VAL A 143 -5.32 10.27 30.22
N GLY A 144 -4.26 9.53 29.94
CA GLY A 144 -4.08 8.14 30.34
C GLY A 144 -4.79 7.15 29.42
N ALA A 145 -5.56 7.61 28.44
CA ALA A 145 -6.24 6.77 27.48
C ALA A 145 -5.27 5.95 26.63
N SER A 146 -5.76 4.84 26.10
CA SER A 146 -5.01 3.98 25.20
C SER A 146 -4.73 4.73 23.90
N VAL A 147 -3.45 4.89 23.55
CA VAL A 147 -3.07 5.49 22.25
C VAL A 147 -3.71 4.70 21.11
N ARG A 148 -3.78 3.38 21.21
CA ARG A 148 -4.44 2.51 20.23
C ARG A 148 -5.86 2.92 19.86
N GLU A 149 -6.61 3.45 20.82
CA GLU A 149 -8.04 3.79 20.65
C GLU A 149 -8.24 5.18 20.05
N HIS A 150 -7.20 6.02 20.08
CA HIS A 150 -7.32 7.46 19.82
C HIS A 150 -6.36 8.00 18.77
N VAL A 151 -5.37 7.23 18.32
CA VAL A 151 -4.65 7.64 17.12
C VAL A 151 -5.66 7.54 15.97
N THR A 152 -6.22 8.70 15.64
CA THR A 152 -6.92 8.93 14.39
C THR A 152 -5.83 9.01 13.35
N LEU A 153 -5.36 7.82 13.04
CA LEU A 153 -4.77 7.50 11.79
C LEU A 153 -5.82 7.93 10.76
N GLY A 154 -5.48 8.14 9.50
CA GLY A 154 -6.51 7.79 8.51
C GLY A 154 -7.11 6.43 8.97
N GLU A 155 -8.42 6.18 8.79
CA GLU A 155 -9.03 4.85 9.02
C GLU A 155 -8.11 3.67 8.54
N GLY A 156 -7.17 3.98 7.67
CA GLY A 156 -5.84 3.44 7.39
C GLY A 156 -4.77 3.05 8.45
N ALA A 157 -4.86 3.15 9.78
CA ALA A 157 -3.82 2.52 10.66
C ALA A 157 -4.29 1.78 11.93
N ARG A 158 -5.36 0.99 11.78
CA ARG A 158 -5.61 -0.09 12.73
C ARG A 158 -4.39 -1.00 12.88
N ALA A 159 -4.18 -1.51 14.09
CA ALA A 159 -3.20 -2.55 14.37
C ALA A 159 -3.38 -3.70 13.38
N ASP A 160 -2.29 -4.18 12.82
CA ASP A 160 -2.30 -5.18 11.74
C ASP A 160 -1.00 -5.98 11.74
N TYR A 161 -0.90 -6.94 10.84
CA TYR A 161 0.36 -7.60 10.51
C TYR A 161 0.52 -7.59 8.99
N VAL A 162 1.74 -7.41 8.50
CA VAL A 162 2.08 -7.56 7.09
C VAL A 162 3.08 -8.68 6.96
N LEU A 163 2.70 -9.75 6.27
CA LEU A 163 3.61 -10.84 5.96
C LEU A 163 4.41 -10.46 4.70
N HIS A 164 5.74 -10.54 4.78
CA HIS A 164 6.65 -10.30 3.67
C HIS A 164 7.07 -11.66 3.12
N LEU A 165 6.58 -11.99 1.94
CA LEU A 165 6.85 -13.24 1.25
C LEU A 165 7.94 -13.03 0.20
N ALA A 166 8.98 -13.86 0.23
CA ALA A 166 9.93 -13.99 -0.86
C ALA A 166 9.34 -14.88 -1.95
N ILE A 167 8.93 -14.27 -3.08
CA ILE A 167 8.27 -15.00 -4.16
C ILE A 167 9.30 -15.50 -5.16
N LEU A 168 9.48 -16.82 -5.22
CA LEU A 168 10.24 -17.48 -6.27
C LEU A 168 9.40 -17.64 -7.56
N PRO A 169 10.03 -17.76 -8.75
CA PRO A 169 9.30 -17.87 -10.02
C PRO A 169 8.29 -19.03 -10.07
N ASN A 170 8.58 -20.16 -9.44
CA ASN A 170 7.71 -21.34 -9.39
C ASN A 170 6.46 -21.17 -8.49
N ILE A 171 6.40 -20.09 -7.71
CA ILE A 171 5.27 -19.75 -6.84
C ILE A 171 4.63 -18.41 -7.23
N ALA A 172 4.73 -18.02 -8.51
CA ALA A 172 4.14 -16.78 -9.05
C ALA A 172 2.65 -16.60 -8.73
N ARG A 173 1.90 -17.69 -8.53
CA ARG A 173 0.50 -17.63 -8.06
C ARG A 173 0.33 -16.86 -6.75
N CYS A 174 1.35 -16.82 -5.89
CA CYS A 174 1.39 -16.09 -4.63
C CYS A 174 1.74 -14.60 -4.79
N GLN A 175 1.82 -14.07 -6.02
CA GLN A 175 1.87 -12.62 -6.26
C GLN A 175 0.50 -11.93 -6.16
N SER A 176 -0.48 -12.59 -5.54
CA SER A 176 -1.80 -12.04 -5.30
C SER A 176 -2.35 -12.46 -3.93
N MET A 177 -3.21 -11.62 -3.35
CA MET A 177 -3.91 -11.91 -2.11
C MET A 177 -4.73 -13.19 -2.20
N ARG A 178 -5.46 -13.38 -3.32
CA ARG A 178 -6.23 -14.59 -3.57
C ARG A 178 -5.34 -15.83 -3.68
N GLY A 179 -4.18 -15.72 -4.32
CA GLY A 179 -3.21 -16.80 -4.42
C GLY A 179 -2.66 -17.22 -3.06
N VAL A 180 -2.23 -16.25 -2.25
CA VAL A 180 -1.78 -16.51 -0.87
C VAL A 180 -2.91 -17.11 -0.02
N ALA A 181 -4.13 -16.58 -0.14
CA ALA A 181 -5.29 -17.12 0.57
C ALA A 181 -5.58 -18.59 0.23
N ARG A 182 -5.38 -19.02 -1.04
CA ARG A 182 -5.51 -20.44 -1.41
C ARG A 182 -4.47 -21.32 -0.71
N GLU A 183 -3.22 -20.88 -0.63
CA GLU A 183 -2.16 -21.62 0.08
C GLU A 183 -2.46 -21.73 1.57
N VAL A 184 -2.84 -20.62 2.20
CA VAL A 184 -3.23 -20.58 3.63
C VAL A 184 -4.42 -21.51 3.90
N ALA A 185 -5.44 -21.49 3.04
CA ALA A 185 -6.59 -22.38 3.15
C ALA A 185 -6.18 -23.86 3.12
N ALA A 186 -5.31 -24.24 2.17
CA ALA A 186 -4.82 -25.60 2.03
C ALA A 186 -3.97 -26.05 3.24
N LEU A 187 -3.06 -25.19 3.70
CA LEU A 187 -2.11 -25.52 4.78
C LEU A 187 -2.76 -25.56 6.17
N LEU A 188 -3.68 -24.62 6.44
CA LEU A 188 -4.40 -24.53 7.72
C LEU A 188 -5.72 -25.31 7.71
N ARG A 189 -6.08 -25.94 6.58
CA ARG A 189 -7.35 -26.66 6.39
C ARG A 189 -8.58 -25.79 6.71
N LYS A 190 -8.55 -24.53 6.28
CA LYS A 190 -9.63 -23.56 6.45
C LYS A 190 -10.45 -23.45 5.17
N THR A 191 -11.70 -23.02 5.29
CA THR A 191 -12.56 -22.81 4.13
C THR A 191 -12.27 -21.45 3.51
N LEU A 192 -11.87 -21.45 2.24
CA LEU A 192 -11.66 -20.23 1.49
C LEU A 192 -13.00 -19.72 0.95
N LYS A 193 -13.34 -18.45 1.22
CA LYS A 193 -14.56 -17.84 0.67
C LYS A 193 -14.55 -17.85 -0.87
N PRO A 194 -15.71 -18.09 -1.49
CA PRO A 194 -15.85 -18.00 -2.94
C PRO A 194 -15.63 -16.55 -3.41
N ILE A 195 -15.33 -16.38 -4.70
CA ILE A 195 -15.37 -15.07 -5.33
C ILE A 195 -16.83 -14.82 -5.70
N ASP A 196 -17.34 -13.63 -5.38
CA ASP A 196 -18.69 -13.23 -5.81
C ASP A 196 -18.73 -13.19 -7.35
N GLU A 197 -19.72 -13.84 -7.95
CA GLU A 197 -19.92 -13.77 -9.39
C GLU A 197 -20.34 -12.33 -9.76
N PRO A 198 -19.57 -11.64 -10.62
CA PRO A 198 -19.97 -10.31 -11.04
C PRO A 198 -21.27 -10.41 -11.85
N SER A 199 -22.14 -9.41 -11.67
CA SER A 199 -23.28 -9.27 -12.58
C SER A 199 -22.78 -9.09 -14.00
N PRO A 200 -23.37 -9.78 -15.00
CA PRO A 200 -22.94 -9.63 -16.38
C PRO A 200 -23.10 -8.18 -16.81
N LEU A 201 -22.01 -7.57 -17.27
CA LEU A 201 -22.05 -6.26 -17.91
C LEU A 201 -22.64 -6.41 -19.31
N PRO A 202 -23.43 -5.44 -19.81
CA PRO A 202 -23.83 -5.43 -21.20
C PRO A 202 -22.57 -5.39 -22.07
N ALA A 203 -22.53 -6.20 -23.13
CA ALA A 203 -21.45 -6.14 -24.10
C ALA A 203 -21.34 -4.69 -24.62
N ALA A 204 -20.15 -4.10 -24.50
CA ALA A 204 -19.90 -2.77 -25.04
C ALA A 204 -20.17 -2.83 -26.55
N ALA A 205 -21.20 -2.13 -27.01
CA ALA A 205 -21.51 -2.09 -28.43
C ALA A 205 -20.37 -1.35 -29.15
N GLY A 206 -19.72 -2.04 -30.10
CA GLY A 206 -18.77 -1.41 -31.01
C GLY A 206 -17.28 -1.54 -30.65
N LEU A 207 -16.89 -2.25 -29.58
CA LEU A 207 -15.48 -2.57 -29.35
C LEU A 207 -15.10 -3.91 -30.01
N SER A 208 -14.03 -3.90 -30.80
CA SER A 208 -13.51 -5.07 -31.53
C SER A 208 -11.99 -5.19 -31.37
N PRO A 209 -11.50 -5.58 -30.18
CA PRO A 209 -10.07 -5.68 -29.95
C PRO A 209 -9.41 -6.71 -30.86
N THR A 210 -8.21 -6.40 -31.35
CA THR A 210 -7.49 -7.26 -32.30
C THR A 210 -6.17 -7.78 -31.74
N ILE A 211 -5.85 -9.04 -32.03
CA ILE A 211 -4.57 -9.64 -31.63
C ILE A 211 -3.90 -10.17 -32.89
N THR A 212 -2.77 -9.56 -33.25
CA THR A 212 -1.93 -10.02 -34.37
C THR A 212 -0.65 -10.70 -33.89
N ALA A 213 -0.15 -10.32 -32.72
CA ALA A 213 0.96 -11.01 -32.06
C ALA A 213 0.45 -12.21 -31.23
N THR A 214 -0.17 -13.18 -31.90
CA THR A 214 -0.84 -14.34 -31.27
C THR A 214 0.12 -15.27 -30.51
N ASP A 215 1.42 -15.15 -30.76
CA ASP A 215 2.46 -15.88 -30.03
C ASP A 215 2.88 -15.19 -28.73
N ALA A 216 2.49 -13.93 -28.52
CA ALA A 216 2.80 -13.16 -27.32
C ALA A 216 1.55 -12.84 -26.49
N CYS A 217 0.36 -12.81 -27.10
CA CYS A 217 -0.90 -12.54 -26.44
C CYS A 217 -1.96 -13.53 -26.93
N THR A 218 -2.59 -14.22 -25.99
CA THR A 218 -3.61 -15.25 -26.29
C THR A 218 -5.03 -14.75 -26.09
N SER A 219 -5.20 -13.69 -25.29
CA SER A 219 -6.48 -13.02 -25.08
C SER A 219 -6.27 -11.56 -24.71
N LEU A 220 -7.20 -10.73 -25.17
CA LEU A 220 -7.30 -9.31 -24.87
C LEU A 220 -8.77 -8.99 -24.67
N SER A 221 -9.12 -8.49 -23.49
CA SER A 221 -10.44 -8.00 -23.15
C SER A 221 -10.36 -6.51 -22.92
N VAL A 222 -11.32 -5.77 -23.47
CA VAL A 222 -11.40 -4.32 -23.36
C VAL A 222 -12.76 -3.95 -22.82
N LEU A 223 -12.78 -3.02 -21.87
CA LEU A 223 -13.99 -2.47 -21.29
C LEU A 223 -13.95 -0.94 -21.40
N PHE A 224 -15.07 -0.35 -21.81
CA PHE A 224 -15.26 1.10 -21.77
C PHE A 224 -16.18 1.48 -20.61
N ILE A 225 -15.77 2.47 -19.84
CA ILE A 225 -16.46 2.97 -18.66
C ILE A 225 -16.70 4.47 -18.84
N GLU A 226 -17.96 4.87 -18.87
CA GLU A 226 -18.37 6.26 -19.04
C GLU A 226 -18.62 6.96 -17.70
N ASN A 227 -18.67 8.30 -17.73
CA ASN A 227 -19.06 9.14 -16.60
C ASN A 227 -18.20 8.94 -15.34
N VAL A 228 -16.93 8.65 -15.56
CA VAL A 228 -15.94 8.52 -14.49
C VAL A 228 -15.60 9.89 -13.95
N ARG A 229 -15.48 9.99 -12.62
CA ARG A 229 -14.91 11.16 -11.94
C ARG A 229 -13.61 10.73 -11.27
N VAL A 230 -12.50 11.27 -11.75
CA VAL A 230 -11.19 11.00 -11.14
C VAL A 230 -11.08 11.78 -9.83
N THR A 231 -10.91 11.04 -8.73
CA THR A 231 -10.75 11.57 -7.37
C THR A 231 -9.76 10.72 -6.59
N GLU A 232 -9.51 11.09 -5.34
CA GLU A 232 -8.84 10.17 -4.42
C GLU A 232 -9.66 8.89 -4.22
N SER A 233 -8.95 7.79 -3.99
CA SER A 233 -9.55 6.49 -3.69
C SER A 233 -10.16 6.46 -2.30
N PRO A 234 -11.21 5.63 -2.07
CA PRO A 234 -11.68 5.30 -0.74
C PRO A 234 -10.54 4.86 0.16
N GLU A 235 -10.63 5.23 1.43
CA GLU A 235 -9.55 5.01 2.38
C GLU A 235 -9.13 3.54 2.51
N TRP A 236 -10.09 2.62 2.56
CA TRP A 236 -9.78 1.20 2.68
C TRP A 236 -8.94 0.66 1.51
N ILE A 237 -9.14 1.18 0.28
CA ILE A 237 -8.29 0.85 -0.89
C ILE A 237 -6.90 1.42 -0.67
N ARG A 238 -6.81 2.72 -0.34
CA ARG A 238 -5.52 3.39 -0.11
C ARG A 238 -4.68 2.67 0.94
N ARG A 239 -5.31 2.26 2.05
CA ARG A 239 -4.66 1.48 3.10
C ARG A 239 -4.10 0.17 2.54
N ARG A 240 -4.93 -0.63 1.88
CA ARG A 240 -4.53 -1.94 1.35
C ARG A 240 -3.37 -1.83 0.38
N LEU A 241 -3.43 -0.87 -0.54
CA LEU A 241 -2.34 -0.59 -1.48
C LEU A 241 -1.05 -0.22 -0.74
N THR A 242 -1.11 0.74 0.19
CA THR A 242 0.05 1.17 0.98
C THR A 242 0.68 0.01 1.74
N LEU A 243 -0.13 -0.81 2.43
CA LEU A 243 0.38 -1.94 3.19
C LEU A 243 0.93 -3.07 2.28
N ALA A 244 0.38 -3.21 1.08
CA ALA A 244 0.91 -4.10 0.04
C ALA A 244 2.16 -3.51 -0.67
N GLY A 245 2.60 -2.29 -0.32
CA GLY A 245 3.81 -1.67 -0.83
C GLY A 245 3.62 -0.78 -2.06
N MET A 246 2.40 -0.36 -2.37
CA MET A 246 2.09 0.55 -3.48
C MET A 246 1.58 1.91 -2.97
N SER A 247 2.07 3.00 -3.56
CA SER A 247 1.55 4.34 -3.27
C SER A 247 0.22 4.55 -3.98
N PRO A 248 -0.86 4.97 -3.28
CA PRO A 248 -2.11 5.37 -3.92
C PRO A 248 -1.93 6.61 -4.80
N ILE A 249 -2.68 6.68 -5.89
CA ILE A 249 -2.59 7.74 -6.90
C ILE A 249 -3.97 8.41 -7.09
N ASN A 250 -4.95 7.67 -7.61
CA ASN A 250 -6.34 8.10 -7.78
C ASN A 250 -7.24 6.87 -7.93
N ASN A 251 -8.55 7.05 -7.78
CA ASN A 251 -9.54 5.98 -7.80
C ASN A 251 -9.50 5.06 -9.03
N VAL A 252 -9.09 5.55 -10.21
CA VAL A 252 -9.01 4.75 -11.44
C VAL A 252 -7.74 3.89 -11.46
N VAL A 253 -6.58 4.52 -11.24
CA VAL A 253 -5.28 3.82 -11.23
C VAL A 253 -5.20 2.84 -10.05
N ASP A 254 -5.72 3.25 -8.90
CA ASP A 254 -5.73 2.44 -7.69
C ASP A 254 -6.66 1.24 -7.83
N ALA A 255 -7.80 1.35 -8.53
CA ALA A 255 -8.65 0.20 -8.81
C ALA A 255 -7.91 -0.87 -9.63
N SER A 256 -7.13 -0.45 -10.63
CA SER A 256 -6.29 -1.35 -11.43
C SER A 256 -5.21 -2.03 -10.59
N ASN A 257 -4.46 -1.27 -9.80
CA ASN A 257 -3.45 -1.80 -8.88
C ASN A 257 -4.06 -2.74 -7.83
N TYR A 258 -5.24 -2.39 -7.34
CA TYR A 258 -5.97 -3.16 -6.35
C TYR A 258 -6.38 -4.53 -6.90
N VAL A 259 -6.99 -4.58 -8.09
CA VAL A 259 -7.38 -5.85 -8.74
C VAL A 259 -6.16 -6.71 -9.07
N MET A 260 -5.06 -6.09 -9.50
CA MET A 260 -3.79 -6.79 -9.71
C MET A 260 -3.30 -7.47 -8.44
N LEU A 261 -3.27 -6.75 -7.31
CA LEU A 261 -2.86 -7.33 -6.02
C LEU A 261 -3.88 -8.33 -5.47
N GLU A 262 -5.17 -8.12 -5.72
CA GLU A 262 -6.24 -8.97 -5.20
C GLU A 262 -6.26 -10.33 -5.91
N LEU A 263 -6.32 -10.32 -7.24
CA LEU A 263 -6.58 -11.48 -8.07
C LEU A 263 -5.35 -11.97 -8.85
N GLY A 264 -4.28 -11.17 -8.92
CA GLY A 264 -3.08 -11.49 -9.70
C GLY A 264 -3.23 -11.19 -11.19
N GLN A 265 -4.25 -10.42 -11.57
CA GLN A 265 -4.51 -10.06 -12.96
C GLN A 265 -4.23 -8.56 -13.17
N PRO A 266 -3.14 -8.21 -13.85
CA PRO A 266 -2.88 -6.83 -14.25
C PRO A 266 -3.98 -6.31 -15.17
N THR A 267 -4.32 -5.04 -14.98
CA THR A 267 -5.18 -4.27 -15.88
C THR A 267 -4.47 -2.95 -16.21
N HIS A 268 -4.90 -2.27 -17.27
CA HIS A 268 -4.39 -0.94 -17.57
C HIS A 268 -5.52 -0.01 -17.99
N PRO A 269 -5.74 1.13 -17.30
CA PRO A 269 -6.71 2.14 -17.71
C PRO A 269 -6.07 3.21 -18.60
N TYR A 270 -6.77 3.57 -19.66
CA TYR A 270 -6.46 4.66 -20.59
C TYR A 270 -7.54 5.73 -20.54
N ASP A 271 -7.16 6.99 -20.70
CA ASP A 271 -8.11 8.08 -20.92
C ASP A 271 -8.73 7.94 -22.31
N ALA A 272 -10.05 7.74 -22.34
CA ALA A 272 -10.81 7.49 -23.56
C ALA A 272 -10.81 8.68 -24.53
N ASP A 273 -10.69 9.91 -24.04
CA ASP A 273 -10.68 11.11 -24.87
C ASP A 273 -9.30 11.36 -25.49
N ARG A 274 -8.25 10.72 -24.95
CA ARG A 274 -6.86 10.83 -25.41
C ARG A 274 -6.43 9.66 -26.28
N LEU A 275 -7.19 8.56 -26.28
CA LEU A 275 -6.97 7.43 -27.16
C LEU A 275 -7.37 7.79 -28.60
N PRO A 276 -6.51 7.51 -29.60
CA PRO A 276 -6.88 7.65 -31.02
C PRO A 276 -8.14 6.86 -31.41
N SER A 277 -8.34 5.69 -30.79
CA SER A 277 -9.48 4.81 -30.95
C SER A 277 -9.70 3.99 -29.66
N HIS A 278 -10.95 3.64 -29.36
CA HIS A 278 -11.26 2.75 -28.24
C HIS A 278 -11.03 1.27 -28.58
N ASP A 279 -10.88 0.95 -29.87
CA ASP A 279 -10.50 -0.37 -30.35
C ASP A 279 -9.00 -0.59 -30.15
N LEU A 280 -8.67 -1.20 -29.01
CA LEU A 280 -7.29 -1.58 -28.70
C LEU A 280 -6.87 -2.83 -29.47
N GLY A 281 -5.59 -2.95 -29.74
CA GLY A 281 -5.02 -4.16 -30.30
C GLY A 281 -3.66 -4.50 -29.72
N VAL A 282 -3.23 -5.75 -29.92
CA VAL A 282 -1.87 -6.20 -29.60
C VAL A 282 -1.15 -6.59 -30.88
N ARG A 283 0.01 -5.98 -31.10
CA ARG A 283 0.92 -6.33 -32.19
C ARG A 283 2.38 -6.23 -31.75
N ARG A 284 3.29 -6.62 -32.62
CA ARG A 284 4.72 -6.37 -32.45
C ARG A 284 5.07 -4.94 -32.88
N SER A 285 5.99 -4.31 -32.16
CA SER A 285 6.56 -3.01 -32.50
C SER A 285 7.33 -3.09 -33.82
N ARG A 286 7.39 -1.95 -34.51
CA ARG A 286 8.10 -1.78 -35.79
C ARG A 286 9.33 -0.89 -35.58
N ALA A 287 10.31 -1.02 -36.47
CA ALA A 287 11.52 -0.20 -36.43
C ALA A 287 11.19 1.30 -36.45
N GLY A 288 11.85 2.08 -35.59
CA GLY A 288 11.65 3.52 -35.48
C GLY A 288 10.38 3.95 -34.72
N GLU A 289 9.55 3.03 -34.22
CA GLU A 289 8.45 3.39 -33.32
C GLU A 289 8.98 3.89 -31.99
N ARG A 290 8.34 4.93 -31.43
CA ARG A 290 8.78 5.57 -30.20
C ARG A 290 7.60 5.78 -29.26
N LEU A 291 7.86 5.70 -27.96
CA LEU A 291 6.84 5.90 -26.92
C LEU A 291 7.44 6.71 -25.76
N HIS A 292 6.66 7.68 -25.26
CA HIS A 292 6.88 8.24 -23.93
C HIS A 292 6.13 7.38 -22.93
N THR A 293 6.84 6.71 -22.04
CA THR A 293 6.22 5.88 -21.00
C THR A 293 5.81 6.72 -19.79
N LEU A 294 4.96 6.17 -18.93
CA LEU A 294 4.55 6.81 -17.67
C LEU A 294 5.72 7.07 -16.70
N HIS A 295 6.84 6.36 -16.85
CA HIS A 295 8.02 6.50 -16.00
C HIS A 295 9.06 7.48 -16.56
N ASP A 296 8.90 7.92 -17.80
CA ASP A 296 9.87 8.84 -18.40
C ASP A 296 9.71 10.25 -17.82
N PRO A 297 10.84 10.93 -17.48
CA PRO A 297 10.82 12.34 -17.13
C PRO A 297 10.10 13.16 -18.22
N VAL A 298 9.41 14.23 -17.80
CA VAL A 298 8.63 15.08 -18.73
C VAL A 298 9.50 15.64 -19.85
N GLU A 299 10.74 15.96 -19.52
CA GLU A 299 11.71 16.63 -20.38
C GLU A 299 12.48 15.68 -21.32
N GLU A 300 12.40 14.36 -21.11
CA GLU A 300 13.10 13.39 -21.95
C GLU A 300 12.35 13.12 -23.27
N PRO A 301 13.09 12.92 -24.39
CA PRO A 301 12.48 12.52 -25.65
C PRO A 301 11.90 11.10 -25.57
N ALA A 302 10.92 10.80 -26.43
CA ALA A 302 10.35 9.46 -26.53
C ALA A 302 11.47 8.42 -26.74
N ARG A 303 11.39 7.28 -26.06
CA ARG A 303 12.32 6.17 -26.26
C ARG A 303 11.93 5.42 -27.52
N GLU A 304 12.92 5.02 -28.30
CA GLU A 304 12.68 4.07 -29.38
C GLU A 304 12.35 2.70 -28.78
N LEU A 305 11.29 2.09 -29.29
CA LEU A 305 10.88 0.77 -28.89
C LEU A 305 11.81 -0.26 -29.55
N PRO A 306 12.30 -1.26 -28.81
CA PRO A 306 13.04 -2.35 -29.44
C PRO A 306 12.17 -3.01 -30.51
N GLU A 307 12.77 -3.48 -31.60
CA GLU A 307 12.00 -4.13 -32.66
C GLU A 307 11.32 -5.40 -32.15
N SER A 308 10.13 -5.65 -32.68
CA SER A 308 9.37 -6.86 -32.41
C SER A 308 8.96 -7.06 -30.94
N VAL A 309 8.94 -6.06 -30.07
CA VAL A 309 8.35 -6.22 -28.72
C VAL A 309 6.83 -6.12 -28.78
N PRO A 310 6.07 -6.89 -27.98
CA PRO A 310 4.62 -6.73 -27.90
C PRO A 310 4.23 -5.34 -27.39
N VAL A 311 3.32 -4.69 -28.12
CA VAL A 311 2.78 -3.37 -27.79
C VAL A 311 1.26 -3.39 -27.85
N ILE A 312 0.63 -2.59 -26.98
CA ILE A 312 -0.78 -2.24 -27.12
C ILE A 312 -0.86 -1.05 -28.08
N VAL A 313 -1.77 -1.14 -29.04
CA VAL A 313 -2.01 -0.12 -30.05
C VAL A 313 -3.45 0.36 -30.01
N SER A 314 -3.64 1.61 -30.42
CA SER A 314 -4.93 2.22 -30.70
C SER A 314 -4.81 2.91 -32.04
N ASP A 315 -5.67 2.56 -33.01
CA ASP A 315 -5.56 3.02 -34.41
C ASP A 315 -4.14 2.78 -35.00
N ASP A 316 -3.58 1.59 -34.75
CA ASP A 316 -2.22 1.19 -35.13
C ASP A 316 -1.08 2.05 -34.53
N ILE A 317 -1.37 2.97 -33.60
CA ILE A 317 -0.37 3.77 -32.87
C ILE A 317 -0.04 3.08 -31.54
N PRO A 318 1.23 2.82 -31.20
CA PRO A 318 1.61 2.29 -29.89
C PRO A 318 1.21 3.23 -28.76
N VAL A 319 0.46 2.69 -27.80
CA VAL A 319 0.00 3.40 -26.59
C VAL A 319 0.51 2.78 -25.29
N ALA A 320 1.08 1.57 -25.33
CA ALA A 320 1.78 0.93 -24.22
C ALA A 320 2.77 -0.13 -24.71
N VAL A 321 3.80 -0.41 -23.90
CA VAL A 321 4.54 -1.68 -24.01
C VAL A 321 3.73 -2.72 -23.25
N ALA A 322 3.27 -3.75 -23.95
CA ALA A 322 2.22 -4.61 -23.46
C ALA A 322 2.66 -5.34 -22.17
N ALA A 323 1.81 -5.31 -21.13
CA ALA A 323 2.08 -5.83 -19.79
C ALA A 323 3.32 -5.27 -19.05
N VAL A 324 3.99 -4.24 -19.58
CA VAL A 324 5.16 -3.60 -18.93
C VAL A 324 4.81 -2.20 -18.44
N VAL A 325 4.44 -1.29 -19.36
CA VAL A 325 4.24 0.11 -19.01
C VAL A 325 3.35 0.83 -20.01
N GLY A 326 2.43 1.65 -19.49
CA GLY A 326 1.58 2.53 -20.28
C GLY A 326 2.33 3.72 -20.89
N GLY A 327 1.78 4.23 -21.98
CA GLY A 327 2.20 5.49 -22.58
C GLY A 327 1.63 6.70 -21.85
N ARG A 328 2.42 7.77 -21.75
CA ARG A 328 2.01 9.02 -21.10
C ARG A 328 0.89 9.75 -21.84
N ALA A 329 0.84 9.63 -23.17
CA ALA A 329 -0.13 10.34 -24.01
C ALA A 329 -1.58 9.96 -23.69
N THR A 330 -1.81 8.71 -23.25
CA THR A 330 -3.12 8.11 -22.98
C THR A 330 -3.36 7.86 -21.49
N ALA A 331 -2.52 8.46 -20.63
CA ALA A 331 -2.61 8.34 -19.18
C ALA A 331 -3.89 8.94 -18.61
N ILE A 332 -4.26 8.52 -17.40
CA ILE A 332 -5.39 9.09 -16.64
C ILE A 332 -4.98 10.44 -16.03
N TYR A 333 -5.86 11.43 -16.18
CA TYR A 333 -5.70 12.79 -15.64
C TYR A 333 -6.94 13.22 -14.84
N PRO A 334 -6.86 14.30 -14.02
CA PRO A 334 -8.00 14.78 -13.23
C PRO A 334 -9.25 15.10 -14.06
N GLU A 335 -9.09 15.50 -15.32
CA GLU A 335 -10.17 15.81 -16.25
C GLU A 335 -10.78 14.61 -16.98
N THR A 336 -10.18 13.42 -16.88
CA THR A 336 -10.66 12.21 -17.57
C THR A 336 -12.10 11.89 -17.20
N ARG A 337 -12.96 11.65 -18.21
CA ARG A 337 -14.40 11.34 -18.04
C ARG A 337 -14.80 9.96 -18.54
N GLY A 338 -14.04 9.42 -19.49
CA GLY A 338 -14.19 8.07 -20.00
C GLY A 338 -12.90 7.28 -19.78
N VAL A 339 -13.02 6.02 -19.40
CA VAL A 339 -11.89 5.12 -19.22
C VAL A 339 -12.07 3.91 -20.12
N VAL A 340 -11.10 3.65 -20.98
CA VAL A 340 -10.96 2.36 -21.66
C VAL A 340 -9.95 1.57 -20.86
N THR A 341 -10.29 0.36 -20.40
CA THR A 341 -9.35 -0.49 -19.69
C THR A 341 -9.13 -1.81 -20.41
N GLU A 342 -7.88 -2.27 -20.43
CA GLU A 342 -7.52 -3.58 -20.95
C GLU A 342 -7.18 -4.57 -19.84
N THR A 343 -7.36 -5.86 -20.17
CA THR A 343 -6.71 -6.96 -19.49
C THR A 343 -6.51 -8.12 -20.47
N GLY A 344 -5.45 -8.90 -20.30
CA GLY A 344 -5.14 -9.98 -21.23
C GLY A 344 -4.21 -11.02 -20.66
N ALA A 345 -4.03 -12.10 -21.41
CA ALA A 345 -3.08 -13.17 -21.12
C ALA A 345 -1.90 -13.07 -22.08
N LEU A 346 -0.76 -12.57 -21.58
CA LEU A 346 0.48 -12.43 -22.32
C LEU A 346 1.52 -13.48 -21.89
N GLU A 347 2.33 -13.94 -22.84
CA GLU A 347 3.39 -14.91 -22.56
C GLU A 347 4.63 -14.25 -21.93
N GLY A 348 4.91 -14.58 -20.67
CA GLY A 348 5.98 -13.93 -19.88
C GLY A 348 7.41 -14.05 -20.42
N VAL A 349 7.72 -14.97 -21.35
CA VAL A 349 9.03 -15.06 -22.01
C VAL A 349 9.18 -14.02 -23.14
N LYS A 350 8.05 -13.48 -23.61
CA LYS A 350 7.94 -12.58 -24.76
C LYS A 350 7.72 -11.11 -24.36
N ILE A 351 7.52 -10.86 -23.06
CA ILE A 351 7.35 -9.55 -22.39
C ILE A 351 8.71 -9.12 -21.86
#